data_AF-A0A966EYM5-F1
#
_entry.id   AF-A0A966EYM5-F1
#
_cell.length_a   1.000
_cell.length_b   1.000
_cell.length_c   1.000
_cell.angle_alpha   90.00
_cell.angle_beta   90.00
_cell.angle_gamma   90.00
#
_symmetry.space_group_name_H-M   'P 1'
#
loop_
_entity.id
_entity.type
_entity.pdbx_description
1 polymer ?
#
loop_
_entity_poly.entity_id
_entity_poly.type
_entity_poly.pdbx_seq_one_letter_code
_entity_poly.pdbx_strand_id
1 'polypeptide(L)'
;MLFDFWTGLATGLALIVAIGSQNAFVLRQGIRREHVLALVLFCALSDALLIALGVAGAGALIQSHPGLLTLTRYGGALFLASYGVLAAR
;
A
#
# COMPACT_ATOMS: atom_id res chain seq x y z
N MET A 1 -17.03 -18.22 -11.56
CA MET A 1 -17.89 -17.99 -10.38
C MET A 1 -17.20 -18.35 -9.07
N LEU A 2 -16.90 -19.63 -8.77
CA LEU A 2 -16.21 -20.00 -7.52
C LEU A 2 -14.79 -19.43 -7.42
N PHE A 3 -14.02 -19.45 -8.51
CA PHE A 3 -12.70 -18.83 -8.55
C PHE A 3 -12.77 -17.33 -8.26
N ASP A 4 -13.66 -16.59 -8.94
CA ASP A 4 -13.82 -15.13 -8.75
C ASP A 4 -14.18 -14.77 -7.30
N PHE A 5 -15.00 -15.60 -6.64
CA PHE A 5 -15.32 -15.44 -5.23
C PHE A 5 -14.07 -15.55 -4.34
N TRP A 6 -13.25 -16.58 -4.54
CA TRP A 6 -12.01 -16.75 -3.77
C TRP A 6 -10.99 -15.65 -4.07
N THR A 7 -10.88 -15.21 -5.33
CA THR A 7 -9.99 -14.12 -5.70
C THR A 7 -10.42 -12.80 -5.07
N GLY A 8 -11.73 -12.51 -5.07
CA GLY A 8 -12.32 -11.33 -4.42
C GLY A 8 -12.18 -11.37 -2.90
N LEU A 9 -12.41 -12.52 -2.28
CA LEU A 9 -12.21 -12.74 -0.85
C LEU A 9 -10.73 -12.54 -0.47
N ALA A 10 -9.81 -13.14 -1.24
CA ALA A 10 -8.38 -13.02 -0.99
C ALA A 10 -7.87 -11.59 -1.18
N THR A 11 -8.34 -10.87 -2.21
CA THR A 11 -7.99 -9.45 -2.41
C THR A 11 -8.57 -8.56 -1.31
N GLY A 12 -9.83 -8.77 -0.91
CA GLY A 12 -10.43 -8.04 0.21
C GLY A 12 -9.68 -8.27 1.52
N LEU A 13 -9.33 -9.52 1.83
CA LEU A 13 -8.51 -9.86 2.99
C LEU A 13 -7.11 -9.23 2.90
N ALA A 14 -6.46 -9.25 1.74
CA ALA A 14 -5.14 -8.64 1.57
C ALA A 14 -5.17 -7.11 1.80
N LEU A 15 -6.26 -6.43 1.43
CA LEU A 15 -6.41 -4.99 1.60
C LEU A 15 -6.79 -4.56 3.03
N ILE A 16 -7.46 -5.43 3.80
CA ILE A 16 -8.01 -5.07 5.13
C ILE A 16 -7.18 -5.68 6.27
N VAL A 17 -6.71 -6.93 6.14
CA VAL A 17 -6.02 -7.66 7.22
C VAL A 17 -4.63 -7.06 7.48
N ALA A 18 -3.98 -6.53 6.45
CA ALA A 18 -2.73 -5.80 6.59
C ALA A 18 -3.01 -4.36 7.06
N ILE A 19 -3.36 -4.19 8.34
CA ILE A 19 -3.39 -2.86 8.95
C ILE A 19 -1.95 -2.34 8.94
N GLY A 20 -1.68 -1.37 8.06
CA GLY A 20 -0.39 -0.71 7.98
C GLY A 20 -0.03 0.03 9.26
N SER A 21 1.27 0.24 9.48
CA SER A 21 1.79 0.93 10.67
C SER A 21 1.21 2.34 10.84
N GLN A 22 0.98 3.07 9.74
CA GLN A 22 0.33 4.38 9.73
C GLN A 22 -1.13 4.30 10.19
N ASN A 23 -1.93 3.38 9.64
CA ASN A 23 -3.33 3.21 10.02
C ASN A 23 -3.47 2.73 11.46
N ALA A 24 -2.61 1.83 11.94
CA ALA A 24 -2.57 1.40 13.35
C ALA A 24 -2.21 2.55 14.31
N PHE A 25 -1.25 3.39 13.93
CA PHE A 25 -0.83 4.55 14.72
C PHE A 25 -1.92 5.62 14.79
N VAL A 26 -2.55 5.93 13.66
CA VAL A 26 -3.72 6.84 13.60
C VAL A 26 -4.85 6.29 14.47
N LEU A 27 -5.14 4.98 14.42
CA LEU A 27 -6.18 4.37 15.26
C LEU A 27 -5.84 4.48 16.76
N ARG A 28 -4.59 4.22 17.13
CA ARG A 28 -4.11 4.30 18.52
C ARG A 28 -4.18 5.73 19.07
N GLN A 29 -3.85 6.74 18.26
CA GLN A 29 -4.01 8.15 18.60
C GLN A 29 -5.49 8.57 18.62
N GLY A 30 -6.28 8.05 17.68
CA GLY A 30 -7.74 8.20 17.65
C GLY A 30 -8.43 7.75 18.92
N ILE A 31 -8.04 6.59 19.45
CA ILE A 31 -8.54 6.04 20.73
C ILE A 31 -8.12 6.91 21.91
N ARG A 32 -6.89 7.47 21.89
CA ARG A 32 -6.39 8.39 22.93
C ARG A 32 -6.98 9.80 22.85
N ARG A 33 -7.70 10.13 21.76
CA ARG A 33 -8.32 11.44 21.49
C ARG A 33 -7.35 12.63 21.53
N GLU A 34 -6.06 12.39 21.34
CA GLU A 34 -5.04 13.43 21.30
C GLU A 34 -4.70 13.78 19.85
N HIS A 35 -4.86 15.05 19.47
CA HIS A 35 -4.41 15.65 18.20
C HIS A 35 -4.74 14.86 16.90
N VAL A 36 -5.85 14.10 16.91
CA VAL A 36 -6.25 13.20 15.82
C VAL A 36 -6.36 13.93 14.48
N LEU A 37 -6.96 15.12 14.46
CA LEU A 37 -7.16 15.89 13.23
C LEU A 37 -5.82 16.29 12.57
N ALA A 38 -4.85 16.74 13.37
CA ALA A 38 -3.54 17.14 12.86
C ALA A 38 -2.77 15.94 12.30
N LEU A 39 -2.87 14.80 12.98
CA LEU A 39 -2.24 13.54 12.56
C LEU A 39 -2.82 13.04 11.23
N VAL A 40 -4.16 13.03 11.13
CA VAL A 40 -4.88 12.60 9.91
C VAL A 40 -4.55 13.52 8.74
N LEU A 41 -4.55 14.84 8.95
CA LEU A 41 -4.18 15.80 7.91
C LEU A 41 -2.73 15.59 7.44
N PHE A 42 -1.80 15.37 8.35
CA PHE A 42 -0.41 15.11 8.00
C PHE A 42 -0.24 13.82 7.19
N CYS A 43 -0.89 12.73 7.63
CA CYS A 43 -0.89 11.47 6.87
C CYS A 43 -1.53 11.64 5.50
N ALA A 44 -2.73 12.23 5.41
CA ALA A 44 -3.44 12.41 4.16
C ALA A 44 -2.66 13.29 3.16
N LEU A 45 -2.03 14.37 3.64
CA LEU A 45 -1.18 15.22 2.80
C LEU A 45 0.07 14.48 2.33
N SER A 46 0.71 13.70 3.20
CA SER A 46 1.88 12.90 2.84
C SER A 46 1.54 11.86 1.78
N ASP A 47 0.41 11.16 1.94
CA ASP A 47 -0.06 10.17 0.97
C ASP A 47 -0.41 10.82 -0.37
N ALA A 48 -1.14 11.94 -0.36
CA ALA A 48 -1.46 12.68 -1.57
C ALA A 48 -0.20 13.16 -2.31
N LEU A 49 0.78 13.67 -1.57
CA LEU A 49 2.05 14.15 -2.13
C LEU A 49 2.89 13.00 -2.70
N LEU A 50 3.00 11.88 -1.97
CA LEU A 50 3.71 10.69 -2.44
C LEU A 50 3.04 10.08 -3.68
N ILE A 51 1.71 10.01 -3.73
CA ILE A 51 0.98 9.57 -4.91
C ILE A 51 1.23 10.51 -6.09
N ALA A 52 1.14 11.82 -5.87
CA ALA A 52 1.37 12.81 -6.93
C ALA A 52 2.79 12.73 -7.49
N LEU A 53 3.81 12.66 -6.62
CA LEU A 53 5.20 12.49 -7.02
C LEU A 53 5.44 11.13 -7.70
N GLY A 54 4.82 10.06 -7.20
CA GLY A 54 4.90 8.73 -7.79
C GLY A 54 4.33 8.70 -9.21
N VAL A 55 3.13 9.23 -9.41
CA VAL A 55 2.47 9.25 -10.73
C VAL A 55 3.20 10.18 -11.70
N ALA A 56 3.55 11.40 -11.28
CA ALA A 56 4.23 12.36 -12.13
C ALA A 56 5.69 11.93 -12.45
N GLY A 57 6.42 11.46 -11.44
CA GLY A 57 7.83 11.10 -11.56
C GLY A 57 8.04 9.70 -12.13
N ALA A 58 7.45 8.66 -11.52
CA ALA A 58 7.62 7.29 -11.98
C ALA A 58 6.92 7.06 -13.33
N GLY A 59 5.78 7.72 -13.59
CA GLY A 59 5.11 7.66 -14.90
C GLY A 59 5.99 8.18 -16.05
N ALA A 60 6.69 9.30 -15.83
CA ALA A 60 7.64 9.85 -16.79
C ALA A 60 8.88 8.94 -16.95
N LEU A 61 9.41 8.41 -15.86
CA LEU A 61 10.59 7.54 -15.86
C LEU A 61 10.30 6.20 -16.56
N ILE A 62 9.10 5.64 -16.34
CA ILE A 62 8.63 4.41 -16.98
C ILE A 62 8.50 4.57 -18.50
N GLN A 63 7.96 5.71 -18.97
CA GLN A 63 7.87 5.98 -20.41
C GLN A 63 9.25 6.03 -21.08
N SER A 64 10.28 6.49 -20.38
CA SER A 64 11.63 6.58 -20.92
C SER A 64 12.37 5.24 -20.98
N HIS A 65 12.09 4.31 -20.07
CA HIS A 65 12.83 3.05 -19.94
C HIS A 65 11.89 1.87 -19.62
N PRO A 66 11.41 1.10 -20.63
CA PRO A 66 10.49 -0.01 -20.42
C PRO A 66 11.07 -1.14 -19.54
N GLY A 67 12.39 -1.25 -19.44
CA GLY A 67 13.06 -2.21 -18.55
C GLY A 67 12.82 -1.94 -17.05
N LEU A 68 12.57 -0.68 -16.65
CA LEU A 68 12.26 -0.34 -15.25
C LEU A 68 10.91 -0.92 -14.83
N LEU A 69 9.92 -0.94 -15.74
CA LEU A 69 8.60 -1.53 -15.47
C LEU A 69 8.73 -3.02 -15.14
N THR A 70 9.55 -3.74 -15.90
CA THR A 70 9.82 -5.15 -15.70
C THR A 70 10.49 -5.40 -14.36
N LEU A 71 11.52 -4.61 -14.02
CA LEU A 71 12.23 -4.72 -12.74
C LEU A 71 11.29 -4.44 -11.56
N THR A 72 10.53 -3.35 -11.59
CA THR A 72 9.60 -2.98 -10.51
C THR A 72 8.49 -4.02 -10.36
N ARG A 73 8.00 -4.60 -11.47
CA ARG A 73 6.99 -5.67 -11.44
C ARG A 73 7.51 -6.92 -10.76
N TYR A 74 8.68 -7.42 -11.15
CA TYR A 74 9.25 -8.62 -10.54
C TYR A 74 9.73 -8.36 -9.11
N GLY A 75 10.31 -7.19 -8.84
CA GLY A 75 10.69 -6.77 -7.49
C GLY A 75 9.49 -6.69 -6.54
N GLY A 76 8.39 -6.07 -6.99
CA GLY A 76 7.14 -6.01 -6.23
C GLY A 76 6.52 -7.39 -6.01
N ALA A 77 6.52 -8.26 -7.02
CA ALA A 77 6.04 -9.64 -6.89
C ALA A 77 6.87 -10.43 -5.87
N LEU A 78 8.19 -10.28 -5.89
CA LEU A 78 9.11 -10.95 -4.97
C LEU A 78 8.94 -10.44 -3.53
N PHE A 79 8.78 -9.12 -3.37
CA PHE A 79 8.46 -8.51 -2.08
C PHE A 79 7.14 -9.04 -1.50
N LEU A 80 6.05 -9.00 -2.29
CA LEU A 80 4.75 -9.51 -1.86
C LEU A 80 4.79 -11.02 -1.55
N ALA A 81 5.47 -11.82 -2.37
CA ALA A 81 5.65 -13.25 -2.12
C ALA A 81 6.40 -13.50 -0.80
N SER A 82 7.48 -12.74 -0.53
CA SER A 82 8.25 -12.86 0.71
C SER A 82 7.41 -12.50 1.93
N TYR A 83 6.61 -11.43 1.85
CA TYR A 83 5.71 -11.01 2.92
C TYR A 83 4.59 -12.02 3.15
N GLY A 84 4.06 -12.61 2.06
CA GLY A 84 3.06 -13.67 2.13
C GLY A 84 3.59 -14.93 2.83
N VAL A 85 4.84 -15.32 2.55
CA VAL A 85 5.50 -16.43 3.26
C VAL A 85 5.72 -16.11 4.74
N LEU A 86 6.15 -14.88 5.06
CA LEU A 86 6.34 -14.45 6.45
C LEU A 86 5.02 -14.44 7.23
N ALA A 87 3.93 -14.01 6.61
CA ALA A 87 2.61 -13.98 7.24
C ALA A 87 1.97 -15.37 7.42
N ALA A 88 2.37 -16.35 6.60
CA ALA A 88 1.93 -17.74 6.73
C ALA A 88 2.68 -18.52 7.82
N ARG A 89 3.72 -17.92 8.42
CA ARG A 89 4.54 -18.50 9.48
C ARG A 89 4.08 -18.00 10.85
#